data_AF-A0A812R4L0-F1
#
_entry.id   AF-A0A812R4L0-F1
#
_cell.length_a   1.000
_cell.length_b   1.000
_cell.length_c   1.000
_cell.angle_alpha   90.00
_cell.angle_beta   90.00
_cell.angle_gamma   90.00
#
_symmetry.space_group_name_H-M   'P 1'
#
loop_
_entity.id
_entity.type
_entity.pdbx_description
1 polymer ?
#
loop_
_entity_poly.entity_id
_entity_poly.type
_entity_poly.pdbx_seq_one_letter_code
_entity_poly.pdbx_strand_id
1 'polypeptide(L)'
;MSCPTPAEGLTAWAQSGAKVPAARSRAEAVAKPETGESALAPGPAATSASASDANVPPPALPESDGWEAQFAWGVYYSKRACLASESAAGPWASDWKGSRAGVPRQMLRAEDLLASAVQAAPQQHQRVKLAERALRLYYHAKWLAERNHATAAEWRYREASRLARQTRRNVLAAHSLGRLGYFLIHWRRLHEAKEALHESQRISSKSNPLAPYLLGLLERQDAGKDTARILAAEELIINAGEQPSSDLEAERQRLMQVPRAQTAAILEDSVLDS
;
A
#
# COMPACT_ATOMS: atom_id res chain seq x y z
N MET A 1 -45.68 -1.46 1.29
CA MET A 1 -44.60 -1.73 2.25
C MET A 1 -43.30 -1.64 1.49
N SER A 2 -42.70 -0.45 1.47
CA SER A 2 -41.46 -0.18 0.74
C SER A 2 -40.33 -0.09 1.76
N CYS A 3 -39.41 -1.04 1.72
CA CYS A 3 -38.18 -0.98 2.51
C CYS A 3 -37.30 0.16 1.98
N PRO A 4 -36.77 1.04 2.84
CA PRO A 4 -35.76 2.01 2.44
C PRO A 4 -34.42 1.27 2.19
N THR A 5 -33.83 1.49 1.02
CA THR A 5 -32.50 0.99 0.62
C THR A 5 -31.40 1.77 1.35
N PRO A 6 -30.55 1.13 2.19
CA PRO A 6 -29.39 1.79 2.78
C PRO A 6 -28.17 1.56 1.87
N ALA A 7 -28.02 2.34 0.80
CA ALA A 7 -26.87 2.19 -0.10
C ALA A 7 -26.35 3.47 -0.78
N GLU A 8 -26.92 4.66 -0.52
CA GLU A 8 -26.53 5.88 -1.26
C GLU A 8 -25.28 6.61 -0.72
N GLY A 9 -24.71 6.18 0.41
CA GLY A 9 -23.52 6.83 0.99
C GLY A 9 -22.17 6.43 0.38
N LEU A 10 -22.10 5.33 -0.38
CA LEU A 10 -20.82 4.72 -0.81
C LEU A 10 -20.44 4.96 -2.28
N THR A 11 -21.32 5.56 -3.08
CA THR A 11 -21.07 5.87 -4.51
C THR A 11 -20.31 7.17 -4.72
N ALA A 12 -20.34 8.10 -3.76
CA ALA A 12 -19.60 9.36 -3.86
C ALA A 12 -18.08 9.20 -3.64
N TRP A 13 -17.64 8.16 -2.91
CA TRP A 13 -16.22 7.97 -2.57
C TRP A 13 -15.38 7.37 -3.70
N ALA A 14 -15.99 6.66 -4.65
CA ALA A 14 -15.30 6.00 -5.75
C ALA A 14 -15.24 6.82 -7.06
N GLN A 15 -15.84 8.02 -7.11
CA GLN A 15 -16.01 8.80 -8.35
C GLN A 15 -15.30 10.17 -8.37
N SER A 16 -14.61 10.59 -7.31
CA SER A 16 -13.85 11.85 -7.36
C SER A 16 -12.46 11.65 -8.00
N GLY A 17 -12.44 11.63 -9.33
CA GLY A 17 -11.23 11.97 -10.09
C GLY A 17 -10.89 13.44 -9.90
N ALA A 18 -10.34 13.81 -8.75
CA ALA A 18 -10.03 15.19 -8.42
C ALA A 18 -8.73 15.66 -9.11
N LYS A 19 -8.88 16.54 -10.10
CA LYS A 19 -7.80 17.42 -10.57
C LYS A 19 -7.40 18.37 -9.44
N VAL A 20 -6.16 18.29 -8.98
CA VAL A 20 -5.58 19.19 -7.98
C VAL A 20 -5.05 20.47 -8.66
N PRO A 21 -5.40 21.68 -8.19
CA PRO A 21 -4.67 22.90 -8.52
C PRO A 21 -3.45 23.09 -7.60
N ALA A 22 -2.35 23.57 -8.18
CA ALA A 22 -1.09 23.82 -7.49
C ALA A 22 -1.19 25.07 -6.59
N ALA A 23 -0.85 24.93 -5.30
CA ALA A 23 -0.64 26.04 -4.38
C ALA A 23 0.78 26.02 -3.81
N ARG A 24 1.42 27.19 -3.85
CA ARG A 24 2.81 27.48 -3.45
C ARG A 24 3.02 27.43 -1.93
N SER A 25 4.17 26.92 -1.53
CA SER A 25 4.71 26.94 -0.16
C SER A 25 5.45 28.24 0.17
N ARG A 26 5.35 28.67 1.43
CA ARG A 26 6.26 29.62 2.08
C ARG A 26 6.73 28.98 3.39
N ALA A 27 8.04 29.00 3.61
CA ALA A 27 8.76 28.38 4.72
C ALA A 27 9.29 29.43 5.71
N GLU A 28 9.44 29.03 6.97
CA GLU A 28 10.39 29.50 8.02
C GLU A 28 10.22 28.53 9.21
N ALA A 29 11.13 27.59 9.51
CA ALA A 29 12.47 27.65 10.13
C ALA A 29 12.46 27.53 11.67
N VAL A 30 13.22 26.55 12.21
CA VAL A 30 14.24 26.65 13.29
C VAL A 30 14.52 25.26 13.91
N ALA A 31 15.81 24.98 14.13
CA ALA A 31 16.41 23.68 14.41
C ALA A 31 16.65 23.38 15.91
N LYS A 32 16.82 22.09 16.24
CA LYS A 32 17.75 21.59 17.27
C LYS A 32 18.15 20.12 16.99
N PRO A 33 19.37 19.68 17.35
CA PRO A 33 19.89 18.36 16.98
C PRO A 33 19.83 17.37 18.16
N GLU A 34 19.25 16.19 17.96
CA GLU A 34 19.58 15.02 18.79
C GLU A 34 19.73 13.76 17.93
N THR A 35 20.84 13.09 18.21
CA THR A 35 21.37 11.84 17.69
C THR A 35 20.44 10.65 17.87
N GLY A 36 20.31 9.83 16.81
CA GLY A 36 19.80 8.45 16.91
C GLY A 36 18.63 8.08 15.99
N GLU A 37 18.52 8.68 14.79
CA GLU A 37 17.35 8.53 13.95
C GLU A 37 17.58 7.54 12.78
N SER A 38 17.01 6.33 12.90
CA SER A 38 16.70 5.51 11.74
C SER A 38 15.42 6.06 11.10
N ALA A 39 15.53 7.26 10.52
CA ALA A 39 14.47 7.89 9.75
C ALA A 39 14.35 7.17 8.39
N LEU A 40 13.48 6.15 8.35
CA LEU A 40 12.88 5.74 7.09
C LEU A 40 11.96 6.88 6.67
N ALA A 41 12.48 7.72 5.77
CA ALA A 41 11.77 8.85 5.18
C ALA A 41 10.35 8.44 4.74
N PRO A 42 9.35 9.35 4.87
CA PRO A 42 8.01 9.13 4.37
C PRO A 42 8.10 8.68 2.91
N GLY A 43 7.42 7.58 2.58
CA GLY A 43 7.40 7.05 1.22
C GLY A 43 7.04 8.17 0.24
N PRO A 44 7.71 8.26 -0.92
CA PRO A 44 7.51 9.37 -1.83
C PRO A 44 6.03 9.47 -2.19
N ALA A 45 5.44 10.63 -1.91
CA ALA A 45 4.22 11.08 -2.59
C ALA A 45 4.40 10.78 -4.07
N ALA A 46 3.34 10.34 -4.76
CA ALA A 46 3.41 9.99 -6.17
C ALA A 46 3.82 11.21 -7.01
N THR A 47 5.11 11.48 -7.07
CA THR A 47 5.70 12.49 -7.94
C THR A 47 5.41 12.01 -9.33
N SER A 48 4.61 12.77 -10.07
CA SER A 48 4.41 12.61 -11.50
C SER A 48 5.80 12.54 -12.13
N ALA A 49 6.27 11.32 -12.40
CA ALA A 49 7.60 11.11 -12.93
C ALA A 49 7.67 11.88 -14.25
N SER A 50 8.54 12.90 -14.27
CA SER A 50 8.88 13.61 -15.50
C SER A 50 9.26 12.57 -16.54
N ALA A 51 8.79 12.73 -17.78
CA ALA A 51 9.05 11.81 -18.89
C ALA A 51 10.56 11.55 -19.12
N SER A 52 11.44 12.37 -18.55
CA SER A 52 12.89 12.17 -18.50
C SER A 52 13.35 10.91 -17.75
N ASP A 53 12.57 10.38 -16.80
CA ASP A 53 12.98 9.21 -15.99
C ASP A 53 12.81 7.86 -16.70
N ALA A 54 12.24 7.85 -17.91
CA ALA A 54 12.03 6.62 -18.68
C ALA A 54 13.35 5.98 -19.19
N ASN A 55 14.46 6.73 -19.19
CA ASN A 55 15.73 6.27 -19.74
C ASN A 55 16.68 5.71 -18.67
N VAL A 56 16.25 4.64 -17.99
CA VAL A 56 17.18 3.85 -17.17
C VAL A 56 18.16 3.14 -18.11
N PRO A 57 19.48 3.37 -18.04
CA PRO A 57 20.43 2.66 -18.89
C PRO A 57 20.51 1.17 -18.50
N PRO A 58 20.69 0.26 -19.47
CA PRO A 58 20.89 -1.16 -19.17
C PRO A 58 22.23 -1.38 -18.43
N PRO A 59 22.32 -2.44 -17.59
CA PRO A 59 23.60 -2.87 -17.02
C PRO A 59 24.63 -3.18 -18.12
N ALA A 60 25.91 -2.88 -17.84
CA ALA A 60 26.99 -3.08 -18.82
C ALA A 60 27.40 -4.55 -19.00
N LEU A 61 27.26 -5.37 -17.96
CA LEU A 61 27.60 -6.80 -17.97
C LEU A 61 26.47 -7.63 -18.60
N PRO A 62 26.77 -8.74 -19.28
CA PRO A 62 25.74 -9.61 -19.81
C PRO A 62 24.95 -10.30 -18.68
N GLU A 63 23.68 -10.62 -18.93
CA GLU A 63 22.77 -11.21 -17.93
C GLU A 63 23.27 -12.53 -17.34
N SER A 64 24.13 -13.26 -18.05
CA SER A 64 24.72 -14.52 -17.62
C SER A 64 26.01 -14.38 -16.78
N ASP A 65 26.50 -13.16 -16.54
CA ASP A 65 27.79 -12.91 -15.86
C ASP A 65 27.69 -12.97 -14.33
N GLY A 66 27.26 -14.13 -13.83
CA GLY A 66 27.11 -14.37 -12.39
C GLY A 66 25.84 -13.77 -11.77
N TRP A 67 25.71 -13.95 -10.46
CA TRP A 67 24.49 -13.57 -9.74
C TRP A 67 24.35 -12.05 -9.62
N GLU A 68 25.45 -11.29 -9.55
CA GLU A 68 25.44 -9.83 -9.49
C GLU A 68 24.84 -9.24 -10.77
N ALA A 69 25.25 -9.74 -11.94
CA ALA A 69 24.72 -9.29 -13.23
C ALA A 69 23.24 -9.65 -13.37
N GLN A 70 22.86 -10.90 -13.04
CA GLN A 70 21.45 -11.32 -13.01
C GLN A 70 20.61 -10.41 -12.11
N PHE A 71 21.11 -10.10 -10.91
CA PHE A 71 20.41 -9.21 -9.99
C PHE A 71 20.25 -7.80 -10.55
N ALA A 72 21.31 -7.24 -11.13
CA ALA A 72 21.29 -5.92 -11.75
C ALA A 72 20.29 -5.83 -12.92
N TRP A 73 20.26 -6.86 -13.78
CA TRP A 73 19.26 -6.99 -14.85
C TRP A 73 17.84 -7.15 -14.31
N GLY A 74 17.65 -7.94 -13.25
CA GLY A 74 16.36 -8.05 -12.56
C GLY A 74 15.86 -6.70 -12.04
N VAL A 75 16.74 -5.91 -11.40
CA VAL A 75 16.42 -4.55 -10.95
C VAL A 75 16.10 -3.62 -12.13
N TYR A 76 16.86 -3.70 -13.21
CA TYR A 76 16.65 -2.92 -14.42
C TYR A 76 15.26 -3.18 -15.02
N TYR A 77 14.92 -4.44 -15.29
CA TYR A 77 13.62 -4.81 -15.85
C TYR A 77 12.47 -4.47 -14.91
N SER A 78 12.66 -4.64 -13.59
CA SER A 78 11.67 -4.23 -12.57
C SER A 78 11.37 -2.74 -12.64
N LYS A 79 12.41 -1.89 -12.64
CA LYS A 79 12.27 -0.43 -12.74
C LYS A 79 11.57 -0.04 -14.03
N ARG A 80 11.99 -0.59 -15.17
CA ARG A 80 11.36 -0.31 -16.47
C ARG A 80 9.89 -0.70 -16.51
N ALA A 81 9.55 -1.88 -15.99
CA ALA A 81 8.15 -2.30 -15.91
C ALA A 81 7.30 -1.36 -15.05
N CYS A 82 7.81 -0.90 -13.90
CA CYS A 82 7.11 0.04 -13.04
C CYS A 82 7.00 1.47 -13.61
N LEU A 83 7.91 1.87 -14.49
CA LEU A 83 7.86 3.18 -15.16
C LEU A 83 6.95 3.18 -16.40
N ALA A 84 6.63 2.01 -16.95
CA ALA A 84 5.78 1.92 -18.12
C ALA A 84 4.31 2.28 -17.81
N SER A 85 3.65 2.98 -18.73
CA SER A 85 2.19 3.00 -18.78
C SER A 85 1.66 1.59 -19.04
N GLU A 86 0.39 1.34 -18.78
CA GLU A 86 -0.21 0.04 -19.06
C GLU A 86 -0.11 -0.35 -20.56
N SER A 87 -0.36 0.61 -21.45
CA SER A 87 -0.21 0.44 -22.90
C SER A 87 1.23 0.19 -23.35
N ALA A 88 2.22 0.67 -22.59
CA ALA A 88 3.64 0.50 -22.87
C ALA A 88 4.28 -0.67 -22.08
N ALA A 89 3.51 -1.41 -21.28
CA ALA A 89 4.03 -2.50 -20.44
C ALA A 89 4.53 -3.71 -21.27
N GLY A 90 4.24 -3.73 -22.57
CA GLY A 90 4.61 -4.80 -23.49
C GLY A 90 3.68 -6.00 -23.39
N PRO A 91 4.12 -7.19 -23.83
CA PRO A 91 3.28 -8.38 -23.83
C PRO A 91 2.98 -8.84 -22.40
N TRP A 92 1.72 -9.24 -22.18
CA TRP A 92 1.26 -9.84 -20.95
C TRP A 92 1.43 -11.38 -21.00
N ALA A 93 1.63 -12.00 -19.86
CA ALA A 93 1.72 -13.45 -19.73
C ALA A 93 1.07 -13.92 -18.41
N SER A 94 0.61 -15.17 -18.39
CA SER A 94 0.06 -15.79 -17.18
C SER A 94 1.16 -16.10 -16.17
N ASP A 95 0.95 -15.69 -14.93
CA ASP A 95 1.83 -15.93 -13.79
C ASP A 95 1.61 -17.32 -13.19
N TRP A 96 2.12 -18.36 -13.85
CA TRP A 96 1.90 -19.76 -13.44
C TRP A 96 2.56 -20.14 -12.11
N LYS A 97 3.61 -19.43 -11.69
CA LYS A 97 4.32 -19.68 -10.43
C LYS A 97 3.68 -18.98 -9.23
N GLY A 98 2.81 -18.00 -9.49
CA GLY A 98 2.22 -17.16 -8.45
C GLY A 98 0.71 -17.04 -8.58
N SER A 99 0.26 -15.86 -8.99
CA SER A 99 -1.14 -15.46 -8.94
C SER A 99 -2.08 -16.15 -9.93
N ARG A 100 -1.54 -16.86 -10.94
CA ARG A 100 -2.27 -17.36 -12.13
C ARG A 100 -3.00 -16.29 -12.94
N ALA A 101 -2.75 -15.02 -12.65
CA ALA A 101 -3.31 -13.87 -13.35
C ALA A 101 -2.34 -13.34 -14.42
N GLY A 102 -2.82 -12.41 -15.25
CA GLY A 102 -1.98 -11.73 -16.24
C GLY A 102 -1.02 -10.75 -15.59
N VAL A 103 0.25 -10.80 -16.00
CA VAL A 103 1.32 -9.89 -15.56
C VAL A 103 2.18 -9.51 -16.76
N PRO A 104 2.71 -8.27 -16.84
CA PRO A 104 3.66 -7.92 -17.90
C PRO A 104 4.86 -8.89 -17.93
N ARG A 105 5.20 -9.41 -19.10
CA ARG A 105 6.28 -10.40 -19.26
C ARG A 105 7.63 -9.88 -18.76
N GLN A 106 7.90 -8.58 -18.89
CA GLN A 106 9.11 -7.96 -18.34
C GLN A 106 9.16 -8.00 -16.81
N MET A 107 8.02 -7.82 -16.14
CA MET A 107 7.91 -7.91 -14.69
C MET A 107 8.15 -9.35 -14.21
N LEU A 108 7.58 -10.36 -14.89
CA LEU A 108 7.86 -11.77 -14.60
C LEU A 108 9.34 -12.12 -14.80
N ARG A 109 9.95 -11.67 -15.91
CA ARG A 109 11.39 -11.85 -16.15
C ARG A 109 12.25 -11.23 -15.06
N ALA A 110 11.90 -10.01 -14.61
CA ALA A 110 12.57 -9.35 -13.51
C ALA A 110 12.50 -10.18 -12.22
N GLU A 111 11.32 -10.72 -11.90
CA GLU A 111 11.09 -11.53 -10.70
C GLU A 111 11.88 -12.85 -10.72
N ASP A 112 11.92 -13.52 -11.87
CA ASP A 112 12.71 -14.73 -12.07
C ASP A 112 14.21 -14.45 -11.90
N LEU A 113 14.74 -13.39 -12.54
CA LEU A 113 16.14 -13.01 -12.41
C LEU A 113 16.53 -12.67 -10.97
N LEU A 114 15.71 -11.88 -10.28
CA LEU A 114 15.94 -11.54 -8.87
C LEU A 114 15.90 -12.79 -7.98
N ALA A 115 14.99 -13.72 -8.23
CA ALA A 115 14.89 -14.96 -7.47
C ALA A 115 16.11 -15.86 -7.67
N SER A 116 16.50 -16.09 -8.93
CA SER A 116 17.69 -16.88 -9.28
C SER A 116 18.96 -16.27 -8.72
N ALA A 117 19.14 -14.96 -8.85
CA ALA A 117 20.30 -14.26 -8.30
C ALA A 117 20.39 -14.39 -6.77
N VAL A 118 19.27 -14.30 -6.05
CA VAL A 118 19.26 -14.49 -4.58
C VAL A 118 19.64 -15.93 -4.21
N GLN A 119 19.21 -16.93 -4.98
CA GLN A 119 19.57 -18.34 -4.74
C GLN A 119 21.05 -18.61 -5.04
N ALA A 120 21.60 -18.01 -6.09
CA ALA A 120 22.99 -18.16 -6.51
C ALA A 120 23.98 -17.31 -5.69
N ALA A 121 23.50 -16.25 -5.02
CA ALA A 121 24.36 -15.36 -4.24
C ALA A 121 25.02 -16.10 -3.06
N PRO A 122 26.29 -15.77 -2.73
CA PRO A 122 26.94 -16.25 -1.52
C PRO A 122 26.11 -15.92 -0.27
N GLN A 123 26.15 -16.78 0.74
CA GLN A 123 25.32 -16.70 1.94
C GLN A 123 25.33 -15.31 2.60
N GLN A 124 26.49 -14.64 2.62
CA GLN A 124 26.67 -13.30 3.17
C GLN A 124 25.85 -12.21 2.45
N HIS A 125 25.52 -12.39 1.16
CA HIS A 125 24.76 -11.45 0.36
C HIS A 125 23.27 -11.81 0.24
N GLN A 126 22.90 -13.08 0.43
CA GLN A 126 21.53 -13.56 0.23
C GLN A 126 20.50 -12.74 1.00
N ARG A 127 20.75 -12.42 2.27
CA ARG A 127 19.79 -11.67 3.10
C ARG A 127 19.56 -10.24 2.58
N VAL A 128 20.61 -9.55 2.15
CA VAL A 128 20.50 -8.19 1.61
C VAL A 128 19.74 -8.21 0.29
N LYS A 129 20.09 -9.15 -0.60
CA LYS A 129 19.46 -9.29 -1.91
C LYS A 129 18.02 -9.78 -1.83
N LEU A 130 17.69 -10.62 -0.85
CA LEU A 130 16.31 -11.02 -0.57
C LEU A 130 15.47 -9.82 -0.10
N ALA A 131 16.03 -8.91 0.70
CA ALA A 131 15.34 -7.70 1.13
C ALA A 131 15.09 -6.74 -0.05
N GLU A 132 16.07 -6.56 -0.92
CA GLU A 132 15.92 -5.77 -2.15
C GLU A 132 14.86 -6.40 -3.08
N ARG A 133 14.85 -7.74 -3.24
CA ARG A 133 13.81 -8.45 -4.01
C ARG A 133 12.42 -8.21 -3.42
N ALA A 134 12.26 -8.27 -2.10
CA ALA A 134 10.99 -7.99 -1.42
C ALA A 134 10.48 -6.58 -1.76
N LEU A 135 11.37 -5.59 -1.73
CA LEU A 135 11.03 -4.21 -2.11
C LEU A 135 10.62 -4.08 -3.58
N ARG A 136 11.26 -4.82 -4.49
CA ARG A 136 10.87 -4.83 -5.92
C ARG A 136 9.48 -5.42 -6.12
N LEU A 137 9.16 -6.53 -5.47
CA LEU A 137 7.82 -7.12 -5.50
C LEU A 137 6.75 -6.17 -4.95
N TYR A 138 7.06 -5.41 -3.90
CA TYR A 138 6.15 -4.38 -3.39
C TYR A 138 5.83 -3.32 -4.46
N TYR A 139 6.83 -2.84 -5.20
CA TYR A 139 6.60 -1.87 -6.29
C TYR A 139 5.82 -2.48 -7.46
N HIS A 140 6.07 -3.74 -7.81
CA HIS A 140 5.28 -4.46 -8.79
C HIS A 140 3.81 -4.56 -8.37
N ALA A 141 3.57 -4.93 -7.11
CA ALA A 141 2.23 -5.01 -6.53
C ALA A 141 1.50 -3.66 -6.61
N LYS A 142 2.18 -2.57 -6.25
CA LYS A 142 1.65 -1.20 -6.36
C LYS A 142 1.24 -0.86 -7.79
N TRP A 143 2.13 -1.09 -8.76
CA TRP A 143 1.86 -0.77 -10.17
C TRP A 143 0.64 -1.53 -10.71
N LEU A 144 0.53 -2.82 -10.38
CA LEU A 144 -0.58 -3.69 -10.76
C LEU A 144 -1.88 -3.27 -10.07
N ALA A 145 -1.83 -2.92 -8.79
CA ALA A 145 -3.00 -2.55 -8.01
C ALA A 145 -3.63 -1.24 -8.51
N GLU A 146 -2.80 -0.25 -8.83
CA GLU A 146 -3.23 1.04 -9.40
C GLU A 146 -3.92 0.90 -10.77
N ARG A 147 -3.75 -0.24 -11.44
CA ARG A 147 -4.37 -0.61 -12.73
C ARG A 147 -5.43 -1.70 -12.60
N ASN A 148 -5.90 -1.95 -11.38
CA ASN A 148 -6.96 -2.92 -11.09
C ASN A 148 -6.63 -4.39 -11.43
N HIS A 149 -5.35 -4.77 -11.49
CA HIS A 149 -4.92 -6.18 -11.63
C HIS A 149 -4.90 -6.88 -10.26
N ALA A 150 -6.08 -7.00 -9.65
CA ALA A 150 -6.26 -7.32 -8.23
C ALA A 150 -5.55 -8.61 -7.78
N THR A 151 -5.81 -9.74 -8.45
CA THR A 151 -5.23 -11.04 -8.08
C THR A 151 -3.71 -11.05 -8.21
N ALA A 152 -3.17 -10.42 -9.26
CA ALA A 152 -1.73 -10.34 -9.49
C ALA A 152 -1.03 -9.45 -8.45
N ALA A 153 -1.66 -8.33 -8.08
CA ALA A 153 -1.16 -7.40 -7.08
C ALA A 153 -1.20 -8.00 -5.67
N GLU A 154 -2.30 -8.65 -5.29
CA GLU A 154 -2.44 -9.29 -3.98
C GLU A 154 -1.33 -10.30 -3.72
N TRP A 155 -1.10 -11.21 -4.66
CA TRP A 155 -0.05 -12.23 -4.52
C TRP A 155 1.31 -11.58 -4.25
N ARG A 156 1.65 -10.50 -4.97
CA ARG A 156 2.93 -9.79 -4.81
C ARG A 156 3.03 -9.02 -3.51
N TYR A 157 1.94 -8.43 -3.01
CA TYR A 157 1.93 -7.80 -1.69
C TYR A 157 2.18 -8.82 -0.56
N ARG A 158 1.51 -9.98 -0.62
CA ARG A 158 1.71 -11.05 0.36
C ARG A 158 3.13 -11.63 0.29
N GLU A 159 3.62 -11.88 -0.92
CA GLU A 159 4.99 -12.39 -1.12
C GLU A 159 6.05 -11.37 -0.67
N ALA A 160 5.89 -10.09 -1.00
CA ALA A 160 6.77 -9.02 -0.51
C ALA A 160 6.81 -8.98 1.02
N SER A 161 5.64 -9.08 1.67
CA SER A 161 5.56 -9.13 3.15
C SER A 161 6.29 -10.35 3.71
N ARG A 162 6.05 -11.54 3.14
CA ARG A 162 6.70 -12.79 3.55
C ARG A 162 8.23 -12.68 3.46
N LEU A 163 8.78 -12.21 2.34
CA LEU A 163 10.22 -12.05 2.14
C LEU A 163 10.82 -10.96 3.05
N ALA A 164 10.12 -9.85 3.26
CA ALA A 164 10.54 -8.80 4.18
C ALA A 164 10.63 -9.32 5.63
N ARG A 165 9.70 -10.16 6.07
CA ARG A 165 9.77 -10.82 7.39
C ARG A 165 11.00 -11.72 7.52
N GLN A 166 11.32 -12.51 6.49
CA GLN A 166 12.51 -13.38 6.48
C GLN A 166 13.82 -12.59 6.66
N THR A 167 13.86 -11.34 6.22
CA THR A 167 15.03 -10.47 6.33
C THR A 167 15.00 -9.54 7.55
N ARG A 168 14.00 -9.68 8.44
CA ARG A 168 13.72 -8.83 9.61
C ARG A 168 13.41 -7.36 9.25
N ARG A 169 12.81 -7.12 8.08
CA ARG A 169 12.34 -5.80 7.64
C ARG A 169 10.84 -5.64 7.94
N ASN A 170 10.50 -5.67 9.23
CA ASN A 170 9.09 -5.67 9.71
C ASN A 170 8.29 -4.45 9.22
N VAL A 171 8.93 -3.29 9.08
CA VAL A 171 8.28 -2.07 8.56
C VAL A 171 7.79 -2.29 7.12
N LEU A 172 8.64 -2.81 6.22
CA LEU A 172 8.25 -3.09 4.84
C LEU A 172 7.16 -4.17 4.77
N ALA A 173 7.24 -5.18 5.65
CA ALA A 173 6.24 -6.25 5.72
C ALA A 173 4.86 -5.71 6.13
N ALA A 174 4.80 -4.96 7.23
CA ALA A 174 3.57 -4.31 7.69
C ALA A 174 3.04 -3.33 6.63
N HIS A 175 3.91 -2.50 6.04
CA HIS A 175 3.52 -1.54 5.02
C HIS A 175 2.93 -2.21 3.77
N SER A 176 3.52 -3.32 3.32
CA SER A 176 3.00 -4.10 2.18
C SER A 176 1.58 -4.60 2.44
N LEU A 177 1.31 -5.13 3.64
CA LEU A 177 -0.01 -5.61 4.03
C LEU A 177 -1.01 -4.48 4.28
N GLY A 178 -0.59 -3.35 4.86
CA GLY A 178 -1.45 -2.18 5.00
C GLY A 178 -1.89 -1.61 3.64
N ARG A 179 -0.96 -1.56 2.67
CA ARG A 179 -1.28 -1.17 1.29
C ARG A 179 -2.19 -2.18 0.59
N LEU A 180 -2.00 -3.48 0.83
CA LEU A 180 -2.93 -4.50 0.36
C LEU A 180 -4.34 -4.28 0.93
N GLY A 181 -4.46 -4.06 2.25
CA GLY A 181 -5.72 -3.76 2.91
C GLY A 181 -6.44 -2.56 2.28
N TYR A 182 -5.71 -1.48 1.98
CA TYR A 182 -6.25 -0.34 1.24
C TYR A 182 -6.85 -0.73 -0.12
N PHE A 183 -6.12 -1.48 -0.94
CA PHE A 183 -6.62 -1.88 -2.26
C PHE A 183 -7.75 -2.91 -2.19
N LEU A 184 -7.74 -3.82 -1.20
CA LEU A 184 -8.84 -4.76 -0.97
C LEU A 184 -10.16 -4.04 -0.64
N ILE A 185 -10.11 -2.92 0.09
CA ILE A 185 -11.29 -2.06 0.33
C ILE A 185 -11.82 -1.51 -1.00
N HIS A 186 -10.93 -1.00 -1.85
CA HIS A 186 -11.30 -0.48 -3.18
C HIS A 186 -11.87 -1.55 -4.10
N TRP A 187 -11.38 -2.79 -4.01
CA TRP A 187 -11.92 -3.95 -4.72
C TRP A 187 -13.14 -4.58 -4.05
N ARG A 188 -13.71 -3.93 -3.02
CA ARG A 188 -14.89 -4.38 -2.27
C ARG A 188 -14.73 -5.74 -1.57
N ARG A 189 -13.50 -6.15 -1.26
CA ARG A 189 -13.16 -7.39 -0.53
C ARG A 189 -12.91 -7.10 0.95
N LEU A 190 -13.95 -6.59 1.64
CA LEU A 190 -13.82 -6.00 2.99
C LEU A 190 -13.32 -6.99 4.04
N HIS A 191 -13.79 -8.24 4.01
CA HIS A 191 -13.35 -9.27 4.95
C HIS A 191 -11.85 -9.53 4.86
N GLU A 192 -11.35 -9.74 3.65
CA GLU A 192 -9.93 -9.98 3.38
C GLU A 192 -9.07 -8.74 3.68
N ALA A 193 -9.64 -7.54 3.48
CA ALA A 193 -8.98 -6.30 3.89
C ALA A 193 -8.73 -6.28 5.40
N LYS A 194 -9.72 -6.64 6.23
CA LYS A 194 -9.57 -6.72 7.69
C LYS A 194 -8.47 -7.70 8.08
N GLU A 195 -8.45 -8.89 7.46
CA GLU A 195 -7.41 -9.89 7.73
C GLU A 195 -5.99 -9.35 7.46
N ALA A 196 -5.81 -8.71 6.30
CA ALA A 196 -4.52 -8.12 5.92
C ALA A 196 -4.11 -6.97 6.87
N LEU A 197 -5.07 -6.14 7.29
CA LEU A 197 -4.83 -5.02 8.21
C LEU A 197 -4.47 -5.50 9.62
N HIS A 198 -5.17 -6.51 10.14
CA HIS A 198 -4.81 -7.15 11.41
C HIS A 198 -3.43 -7.82 11.36
N GLU A 199 -3.10 -8.51 10.25
CA GLU A 199 -1.75 -9.07 10.08
C GLU A 199 -0.67 -7.97 10.04
N SER A 200 -0.94 -6.87 9.34
CA SER A 200 -0.05 -5.70 9.34
C SER A 200 0.21 -5.17 10.75
N GLN A 201 -0.84 -4.96 11.56
CA GLN A 201 -0.71 -4.46 12.92
C GLN A 201 0.07 -5.42 13.83
N ARG A 202 -0.15 -6.73 13.69
CA ARG A 202 0.60 -7.75 14.45
C ARG A 202 2.10 -7.71 14.15
N ILE A 203 2.49 -7.33 12.93
CA ILE A 203 3.91 -7.23 12.54
C ILE A 203 4.54 -5.94 13.07
N SER A 204 3.84 -4.80 12.93
CA SER A 204 4.28 -3.51 13.47
C SER A 204 3.10 -2.57 13.67
N SER A 205 2.78 -2.27 14.93
CA SER A 205 1.76 -1.28 15.28
C SER A 205 2.26 0.17 15.18
N LYS A 206 3.56 0.41 15.42
CA LYS A 206 4.13 1.77 15.49
C LYS A 206 4.51 2.35 14.11
N SER A 207 4.89 1.50 13.16
CA SER A 207 5.48 1.97 11.88
C SER A 207 4.50 2.00 10.72
N ASN A 208 3.23 1.67 10.94
CA ASN A 208 2.22 1.67 9.89
C ASN A 208 0.93 2.35 10.37
N PRO A 209 0.85 3.69 10.34
CA PRO A 209 -0.33 4.44 10.77
C PRO A 209 -1.56 4.18 9.90
N LEU A 210 -1.36 3.71 8.65
CA LEU A 210 -2.45 3.42 7.73
C LEU A 210 -3.30 2.23 8.19
N ALA A 211 -2.67 1.19 8.78
CA ALA A 211 -3.39 -0.01 9.18
C ALA A 211 -4.47 0.21 10.27
N PRO A 212 -4.17 0.83 11.43
CA PRO A 212 -5.18 1.17 12.43
C PRO A 212 -6.25 2.13 11.91
N TYR A 213 -5.86 3.10 11.07
CA TYR A 213 -6.82 4.03 10.47
C TYR A 213 -7.87 3.28 9.62
N LEU A 214 -7.42 2.45 8.66
CA LEU A 214 -8.33 1.71 7.79
C LEU A 214 -9.15 0.66 8.55
N LEU A 215 -8.56 0.02 9.56
CA LEU A 215 -9.28 -0.93 10.40
C LEU A 215 -10.39 -0.22 11.19
N GLY A 216 -10.11 0.94 11.77
CA GLY A 216 -11.11 1.75 12.46
C GLY A 216 -12.26 2.17 11.54
N LEU A 217 -11.98 2.54 10.28
CA LEU A 217 -13.05 2.82 9.30
C LEU A 217 -13.95 1.60 9.06
N LEU A 218 -13.37 0.42 8.87
CA LEU A 218 -14.13 -0.81 8.63
C LEU A 218 -14.88 -1.30 9.87
N GLU A 219 -14.31 -1.15 11.08
CA GLU A 219 -15.00 -1.48 12.33
C GLU A 219 -16.16 -0.52 12.61
N ARG A 220 -15.98 0.77 12.30
CA ARG A 220 -17.06 1.77 12.43
C ARG A 220 -18.22 1.43 11.49
N GLN A 221 -17.93 0.99 10.27
CA GLN A 221 -18.95 0.56 9.32
C GLN A 221 -19.70 -0.70 9.81
N ASP A 222 -18.97 -1.72 10.28
CA ASP A 222 -19.54 -2.99 10.73
C ASP A 222 -20.25 -2.89 12.10
N ALA A 223 -20.06 -1.79 12.83
CA ALA A 223 -20.74 -1.54 14.09
C ALA A 223 -22.24 -1.29 13.91
N GLY A 224 -22.69 -0.79 12.76
CA GLY A 224 -24.10 -0.49 12.51
C GLY A 224 -24.63 0.56 13.50
N LYS A 225 -25.57 0.16 14.37
CA LYS A 225 -26.14 1.01 15.44
C LYS A 225 -25.46 0.81 16.81
N ASP A 226 -24.44 -0.04 16.92
CA ASP A 226 -23.73 -0.28 18.18
C ASP A 226 -22.79 0.89 18.54
N THR A 227 -23.27 1.79 19.39
CA THR A 227 -22.53 2.98 19.83
C THR A 227 -21.18 2.65 20.47
N ALA A 228 -21.09 1.56 21.26
CA ALA A 228 -19.84 1.20 21.92
C ALA A 228 -18.77 0.79 20.90
N ARG A 229 -19.17 0.00 19.89
CA ARG A 229 -18.28 -0.38 18.80
C ARG A 229 -17.89 0.81 17.91
N ILE A 230 -18.81 1.75 17.66
CA ILE A 230 -18.50 2.99 16.93
C ILE A 230 -17.42 3.79 17.68
N LEU A 231 -17.58 4.00 18.99
CA LEU A 231 -16.61 4.77 19.78
C LEU A 231 -15.23 4.10 19.82
N ALA A 232 -15.18 2.77 19.96
CA ALA A 232 -13.92 2.02 19.91
C ALA A 232 -13.23 2.14 18.54
N ALA A 233 -14.02 2.11 17.46
CA ALA A 233 -13.51 2.29 16.10
C ALA A 233 -12.99 3.72 15.85
N GLU A 234 -13.66 4.74 16.39
CA GLU A 234 -13.21 6.13 16.33
C GLU A 234 -11.93 6.35 17.13
N GLU A 235 -11.78 5.69 18.27
CA GLU A 235 -10.52 5.70 19.03
C GLU A 235 -9.35 5.12 18.21
N LEU A 236 -9.58 4.03 17.46
CA LEU A 236 -8.56 3.50 16.54
C LEU A 236 -8.16 4.52 15.46
N ILE A 237 -9.13 5.24 14.88
CA ILE A 237 -8.90 6.27 13.87
C ILE A 237 -8.07 7.44 14.43
N ILE A 238 -8.40 7.90 15.63
CA ILE A 238 -7.71 9.00 16.31
C ILE A 238 -6.27 8.61 16.64
N ASN A 239 -6.07 7.41 17.19
CA ASN A 239 -4.76 6.91 17.64
C ASN A 239 -3.87 6.41 16.49
N ALA A 240 -4.38 6.39 15.25
CA ALA A 240 -3.64 5.89 14.09
C ALA A 240 -2.40 6.73 13.72
N GLY A 241 -2.30 7.98 14.17
CA GLY A 241 -1.22 8.90 13.80
C GLY A 241 -1.42 9.54 12.42
N GLU A 242 -0.39 10.26 11.95
CA GLU A 242 -0.41 10.98 10.67
C GLU A 242 -0.50 10.01 9.48
N GLN A 243 -1.43 10.29 8.56
CA GLN A 243 -1.68 9.43 7.41
C GLN A 243 -0.71 9.73 6.24
N PRO A 244 -0.35 8.70 5.44
CA PRO A 244 0.69 8.83 4.41
C PRO A 244 0.31 9.70 3.20
N SER A 245 -0.95 10.17 3.09
CA SER A 245 -1.39 11.06 2.02
C SER A 245 -2.24 12.19 2.60
N SER A 246 -2.12 13.38 2.01
CA SER A 246 -2.90 14.57 2.39
C SER A 246 -4.40 14.31 2.46
N ASP A 247 -4.94 13.53 1.53
CA ASP A 247 -6.39 13.29 1.44
C ASP A 247 -6.88 12.41 2.59
N LEU A 248 -6.15 11.34 2.90
CA LEU A 248 -6.42 10.48 4.06
C LEU A 248 -6.22 11.24 5.38
N GLU A 249 -5.22 12.12 5.46
CA GLU A 249 -5.02 12.93 6.65
C GLU A 249 -6.15 13.95 6.82
N ALA A 250 -6.58 14.62 5.75
CA ALA A 250 -7.72 15.53 5.79
C ALA A 250 -9.03 14.82 6.14
N GLU A 251 -9.22 13.58 5.68
CA GLU A 251 -10.34 12.73 6.09
C GLU A 251 -10.27 12.39 7.59
N ARG A 252 -9.09 11.95 8.08
CA ARG A 252 -8.88 11.68 9.50
C ARG A 252 -9.19 12.91 10.36
N GLN A 253 -8.70 14.08 9.97
CA GLN A 253 -8.95 15.35 10.67
C GLN A 253 -10.44 15.74 10.67
N ARG A 254 -11.17 15.50 9.57
CA ARG A 254 -12.62 15.72 9.53
C ARG A 254 -13.36 14.81 10.51
N LEU A 255 -12.99 13.54 10.59
CA LEU A 255 -13.58 12.59 11.56
C LEU A 255 -13.26 12.98 13.00
N MET A 256 -12.11 13.60 13.26
CA MET A 256 -11.75 14.12 14.60
C MET A 256 -12.55 15.36 15.01
N GLN A 257 -13.07 16.13 14.06
CA GLN A 257 -13.84 17.35 14.33
C GLN A 257 -15.31 17.08 14.66
N VAL A 258 -15.84 15.90 14.32
CA VAL A 258 -17.22 15.51 14.68
C VAL A 258 -17.28 15.33 16.20
N PRO A 259 -17.99 16.19 16.96
CA PRO A 259 -18.06 16.07 18.40
C PRO A 259 -18.66 14.72 18.78
N ARG A 260 -18.00 13.94 19.65
CA ARG A 260 -18.51 12.63 20.12
C ARG A 260 -19.94 12.70 20.67
N ALA A 261 -20.32 13.85 21.23
CA ALA A 261 -21.67 14.13 21.71
C ALA A 261 -22.72 14.18 20.58
N GLN A 262 -22.36 14.69 19.40
CA GLN A 262 -23.25 14.68 18.24
C GLN A 262 -23.45 13.26 17.71
N THR A 263 -22.41 12.43 17.73
CA THR A 263 -22.55 11.01 17.32
C THR A 263 -23.51 10.26 18.23
N ALA A 264 -23.49 10.51 19.53
CA ALA A 264 -24.43 9.90 20.49
C ALA A 264 -25.88 10.38 20.26
N ALA A 265 -26.10 11.70 20.12
CA ALA A 265 -27.44 12.26 19.90
C ALA A 265 -28.08 11.79 18.58
N ILE A 266 -27.32 11.73 17.48
CA ILE A 266 -27.84 11.22 16.20
C ILE A 266 -28.29 9.76 16.30
N LEU A 267 -27.59 8.96 17.10
CA LEU A 267 -27.94 7.55 17.30
C LEU A 267 -29.19 7.40 18.17
N GLU A 268 -29.37 8.24 19.20
CA GLU A 268 -30.58 8.25 20.04
C GLU A 268 -31.84 8.64 19.26
N ASP A 269 -31.76 9.67 18.40
CA ASP A 269 -32.90 10.10 17.58
C ASP A 269 -33.34 9.02 16.57
N SER A 270 -32.39 8.24 16.00
CA SER A 270 -32.75 7.17 15.03
C SER A 270 -33.42 5.94 15.65
N VAL A 271 -33.37 5.80 16.99
CA VAL A 271 -34.02 4.69 17.71
C VAL A 271 -35.48 5.01 18.00
N LEU A 272 -35.85 6.29 18.11
CA LEU A 272 -37.22 6.71 18.42
C LEU A 272 -38.17 6.62 17.21
N ASP A 273 -37.63 6.59 15.99
CA ASP A 273 -38.38 6.51 14.73
C ASP A 273 -38.61 5.06 14.21
N SER A 274 -38.18 4.03 14.95
CA SER A 274 -38.35 2.59 14.59
C SER A 274 -39.37 1.89 15.48
#